data_AF-A0A2V9PK49-F1
#
_entry.id   AF-A0A2V9PK49-F1
#
_cell.length_a   1.000
_cell.length_b   1.000
_cell.length_c   1.000
_cell.angle_alpha   90.00
_cell.angle_beta   90.00
_cell.angle_gamma   90.00
#
_symmetry.space_group_name_H-M   'P 1'
#
loop_
_entity.id
_entity.type
_entity.pdbx_description
1 polymer ?
#
loop_
_entity_poly.entity_id
_entity_poly.type
_entity_poly.pdbx_seq_one_letter_code
_entity_poly.pdbx_strand_id
1 'polypeptide(L)' 'IAMSTLPNFTLPGDVSASQRYWNEDIIEPEVRVTSRGTILAPTTPGLGYAVKRKLVDELTVRIRDWKAEVMAQA' A
#
# COMPACT_ATOMS: atom_id res chain seq x y z
N ILE A 1 -3.09 -0.90 6.39
CA ILE A 1 -3.78 -2.18 6.75
C ILE A 1 -2.99 -2.94 7.82
N ALA A 2 -1.74 -3.36 7.56
CA ALA A 2 -0.96 -4.18 8.50
C ALA A 2 -0.92 -3.66 9.94
N MET A 3 -0.66 -2.37 10.16
CA MET A 3 -0.66 -1.77 11.50
C MET A 3 -2.01 -1.95 12.22
N SER A 4 -3.13 -1.82 11.50
CA SER A 4 -4.49 -1.91 12.04
C SER A 4 -4.91 -3.33 12.43
N THR A 5 -4.08 -4.36 12.18
CA THR A 5 -4.36 -5.73 12.62
C THR A 5 -3.83 -6.03 14.02
N LEU A 6 -3.16 -5.08 14.68
CA LEU A 6 -2.61 -5.26 16.02
C LEU A 6 -3.71 -5.25 17.10
N PRO A 7 -3.52 -5.94 18.25
CA PRO A 7 -4.58 -6.20 19.24
C PRO A 7 -5.30 -4.97 19.84
N ASN A 8 -4.72 -3.77 19.78
CA ASN A 8 -5.29 -2.56 20.37
C ASN A 8 -5.98 -1.63 19.35
N PHE A 9 -6.09 -2.03 18.09
CA PHE A 9 -6.90 -1.34 17.09
C PHE A 9 -8.34 -1.87 17.13
N THR A 10 -9.13 -1.40 18.10
CA THR A 10 -10.47 -1.93 18.39
C THR A 10 -11.61 -1.12 17.77
N LEU A 11 -11.33 0.09 17.28
CA LEU A 11 -12.30 0.93 16.58
C LEU A 11 -12.08 0.88 15.06
N PRO A 12 -13.15 1.06 14.25
CA PRO A 12 -13.01 1.18 12.81
C PRO A 12 -12.05 2.33 12.42
N GLY A 13 -11.10 2.05 11.54
CA GLY A 13 -10.23 3.06 10.95
C GLY A 13 -10.80 3.62 9.65
N ASP A 14 -10.27 4.76 9.20
CA ASP A 14 -10.70 5.43 7.96
C ASP A 14 -10.00 4.88 6.70
N VAL A 15 -9.62 3.60 6.72
CA VAL A 15 -9.08 2.91 5.54
C VAL A 15 -10.27 2.33 4.77
N SER A 16 -10.56 2.90 3.60
CA SER A 16 -11.67 2.47 2.74
C SER A 16 -11.18 1.91 1.40
N ALA A 17 -12.11 1.39 0.58
CA ALA A 17 -11.77 0.75 -0.70
C ALA A 17 -11.15 1.76 -1.69
N SER A 18 -10.17 1.33 -2.47
CA SER A 18 -9.44 2.18 -3.43
C SER A 18 -10.37 2.86 -4.44
N GLN A 19 -11.36 2.13 -4.96
CA GLN A 19 -12.38 2.63 -5.90
C GLN A 19 -13.17 3.85 -5.41
N ARG A 20 -13.13 4.17 -4.11
CA ARG A 20 -13.76 5.39 -3.57
C ARG A 20 -13.00 6.65 -3.98
N TYR A 21 -11.70 6.55 -4.21
CA TYR A 21 -10.82 7.69 -4.44
C TYR A 21 -10.23 7.71 -5.85
N TRP A 22 -9.95 6.54 -6.42
CA TRP A 22 -9.21 6.41 -7.67
C TRP A 22 -10.01 5.60 -8.68
N ASN A 23 -9.97 6.03 -9.94
CA ASN A 23 -10.43 5.20 -11.06
C ASN A 23 -9.54 3.97 -11.24
N GLU A 24 -8.23 4.12 -11.00
CA GLU A 24 -7.26 3.04 -11.00
C GLU A 24 -6.21 3.25 -9.90
N ASP A 25 -6.04 2.23 -9.04
CA ASP A 25 -5.01 2.23 -8.00
C ASP A 25 -3.65 1.76 -8.57
N ILE A 26 -2.55 2.22 -7.94
CA ILE A 26 -1.16 1.89 -8.28
C ILE A 26 -0.69 0.55 -7.72
N ILE A 27 -1.58 -0.21 -7.08
CA ILE A 27 -1.32 -1.56 -6.56
C ILE A 27 -2.27 -2.59 -7.17
N GLU A 28 -1.85 -3.86 -7.16
CA GLU A 28 -2.65 -4.99 -7.60
C GLU A 28 -2.54 -6.19 -6.62
N PRO A 29 -3.67 -6.78 -6.20
CA PRO A 29 -5.03 -6.24 -6.36
C PRO A 29 -5.21 -4.92 -5.62
N GLU A 30 -6.18 -4.10 -6.02
CA GLU A 30 -6.53 -2.88 -5.27
C GLU A 30 -7.13 -3.24 -3.89
N VAL A 31 -7.12 -2.30 -2.95
CA VAL A 31 -7.78 -2.51 -1.65
C VAL A 31 -9.29 -2.57 -1.85
N ARG A 32 -9.89 -3.67 -1.42
CA ARG A 32 -11.34 -3.88 -1.44
C ARG A 32 -11.88 -4.01 -0.02
N VAL A 33 -13.09 -3.48 0.17
CA VAL A 33 -13.88 -3.64 1.39
C VAL A 33 -14.95 -4.68 1.11
N THR A 34 -15.07 -5.68 1.98
CA THR A 34 -16.10 -6.72 1.88
C THR A 34 -17.49 -6.15 2.16
N SER A 35 -18.54 -6.89 1.85
CA SER A 35 -19.93 -6.51 2.17
C SER A 35 -20.18 -6.29 3.67
N ARG A 36 -19.28 -6.73 4.56
CA ARG A 36 -19.34 -6.51 6.01
C ARG A 36 -18.58 -5.26 6.47
N GLY A 37 -18.06 -4.44 5.56
CA GLY A 37 -17.29 -3.24 5.92
C GLY A 37 -15.87 -3.54 6.42
N THR A 38 -15.32 -4.72 6.12
CA THR A 38 -13.97 -5.11 6.55
C THR A 38 -13.01 -5.26 5.38
N ILE A 39 -11.71 -5.10 5.65
CA ILE A 39 -10.62 -5.35 4.69
C ILE A 39 -9.92 -6.64 5.11
N LEU A 40 -9.66 -7.53 4.15
CA LEU A 40 -8.83 -8.72 4.40
C LEU A 40 -7.35 -8.29 4.42
N ALA A 41 -6.66 -8.56 5.51
CA ALA A 41 -5.23 -8.27 5.61
C ALA A 41 -4.44 -9.27 4.74
N PRO A 42 -3.55 -8.80 3.86
CA PRO A 42 -2.65 -9.68 3.13
C PRO A 42 -1.73 -10.45 4.08
N THR A 43 -1.38 -11.68 3.71
CA THR A 43 -0.51 -12.56 4.50
C THR A 43 0.90 -12.70 3.93
N THR A 44 1.15 -12.17 2.73
CA THR A 44 2.48 -12.21 2.11
C THR A 44 3.42 -11.18 2.75
N PRO A 45 4.74 -11.43 2.80
CA PRO A 45 5.71 -10.48 3.33
C PRO A 45 5.67 -9.10 2.65
N GLY A 46 6.07 -8.06 3.39
CA GLY A 46 6.15 -6.70 2.89
C GLY A 46 4.79 -6.00 2.82
N LEU A 47 4.51 -5.33 1.71
CA LEU A 47 3.29 -4.53 1.54
C LEU A 47 2.02 -5.39 1.45
N GLY A 48 2.15 -6.66 1.04
CA GLY A 48 0.97 -7.50 0.79
C GLY A 48 0.32 -7.31 -0.58
N TYR A 49 0.87 -6.41 -1.40
CA TYR A 49 0.35 -6.03 -2.71
C TYR A 49 1.50 -5.83 -3.70
N ALA A 50 1.27 -6.13 -4.97
CA ALA A 50 2.21 -5.81 -6.03
C ALA A 50 2.03 -4.35 -6.46
N VAL A 51 3.14 -3.63 -6.68
CA VAL A 51 3.08 -2.26 -7.24
C VAL A 51 2.98 -2.35 -8.76
N LYS A 52 1.98 -1.69 -9.35
CA LYS A 52 1.86 -1.51 -10.80
C LYS A 52 2.89 -0.49 -11.28
N ARG A 53 4.16 -0.89 -11.36
CA ARG A 53 5.31 -0.01 -11.66
C ARG A 53 5.10 0.80 -12.94
N LYS A 54 4.59 0.18 -14.00
CA LYS A 54 4.27 0.87 -15.26
C LYS A 54 3.32 2.04 -15.06
N LEU A 55 2.24 1.86 -14.29
CA LEU A 55 1.27 2.92 -14.02
C LEU A 55 1.90 4.02 -13.15
N VAL A 56 2.69 3.64 -12.15
CA VAL A 56 3.45 4.62 -11.35
C VAL A 56 4.35 5.47 -12.27
N ASP A 57 5.11 4.83 -13.17
CA ASP A 57 6.01 5.53 -14.09
C ASP A 57 5.23 6.47 -15.04
N GLU A 58 4.09 6.03 -15.57
CA GLU A 58 3.21 6.84 -16.44
C GLU A 58 2.60 8.06 -15.73
N LEU A 59 2.25 7.93 -14.44
CA LEU A 59 1.66 9.00 -13.64
C LEU A 59 2.70 9.93 -13.00
N THR A 60 4.00 9.60 -13.11
CA THR A 60 5.05 10.34 -12.42
C THR A 60 5.38 11.64 -13.13
N VAL A 61 5.21 12.77 -12.44
CA VAL A 61 5.54 14.11 -12.96
C VAL A 61 6.96 14.57 -12.62
N ARG A 62 7.64 13.91 -11.68
CA ARG A 62 9.01 14.23 -11.25
C ARG A 62 9.63 13.04 -10.52
N ILE A 63 10.89 12.75 -10.85
CA ILE A 63 11.71 11.75 -10.15
C ILE A 63 12.98 12.41 -9.60
N ARG A 64 13.43 11.95 -8.43
CA ARG A 64 14.79 12.17 -7.93
C ARG A 64 15.28 10.88 -7.31
N ASP A 65 16.48 10.46 -7.69
CA ASP A 65 17.14 9.28 -7.15
C ASP A 65 18.37 9.68 -6.36
N TRP A 66 18.53 9.08 -5.18
CA TRP A 66 19.70 9.25 -4.32
C TRP A 66 20.34 7.90 -4.08
N LYS A 67 21.68 7.87 -4.09
CA LYS A 67 22.44 6.70 -3.69
C LYS A 67 22.69 6.79 -2.20
N ALA A 68 22.40 5.71 -1.47
CA ALA A 68 22.84 5.60 -0.09
C ALA A 68 24.38 5.55 -0.06
N GLU A 69 25.00 6.38 0.77
CA GLU A 69 26.41 6.21 1.09
C GLU A 69 26.56 4.94 1.94
N VAL A 70 27.24 3.95 1.39
CA VAL A 70 27.62 2.77 2.15
C VAL A 70 28.81 3.17 3.00
N MET A 71 28.57 3.39 4.30
CA MET A 71 29.65 3.45 5.29
C MET A 71 30.31 2.07 5.33
N ALA A 72 31.40 1.90 4.58
CA ALA A 72 32.26 0.73 4.72
C ALA A 72 32.85 0.75 6.13
N GLN A 73 32.42 -0.19 6.98
CA GLN A 73 33.05 -0.45 8.26
C GLN A 73 34.44 -1.04 8.00
N ALA A 74 35.47 -0.34 8.50
CA ALA A 74 36.83 -0.85 8.63
C ALA A 74 36.97 -1.67 9.93
#